data_AF-A0A0B5F6P5-F1
#
_entry.id   AF-A0A0B5F6P5-F1
#
_cell.length_a   1.000
_cell.length_b   1.000
_cell.length_c   1.000
_cell.angle_alpha   90.00
_cell.angle_beta   90.00
_cell.angle_gamma   90.00
#
_symmetry.space_group_name_H-M   'P 1'
#
loop_
_entity.id
_entity.type
_entity.pdbx_description
1 polymer ?
#
loop_
_entity_poly.entity_id
_entity_poly.type
_entity_poly.pdbx_seq_one_letter_code
_entity_poly.pdbx_strand_id
1 'polypeptide(L)'
;MPRNDELKSTVGAISGARWLVPQPLHDELSLAEDWVAQREGLLQAIDLRATARKRVFGTFQLLSLEHFEGVLALVSEAAYAPACSIYKAQFDAFTRGAWYRRCATDAQVLGFLRAEQRPPPSTAIARDLGESGLWGDRATKSAMMAFHTNLCDVSHGGRQEVLTRIKADRFDDAHLLPNIAKLVRSAAYLSLLACREIVDSGKNERQMIRLRNAFEALYRPAPKRQSRRSPSALAEALA
;
A
#
# COMPACT_ATOMS: atom_id res chain seq x y z
N MET A 1 -15.81 -45.60 -34.71
CA MET A 1 -15.65 -45.47 -33.24
C MET A 1 -14.17 -45.28 -32.94
N PRO A 2 -13.73 -44.07 -32.57
CA PRO A 2 -12.33 -43.81 -32.25
C PRO A 2 -12.02 -44.22 -30.81
N ARG A 3 -10.74 -44.54 -30.60
CA ARG A 3 -10.13 -45.17 -29.44
C ARG A 3 -9.99 -44.20 -28.27
N ASN A 4 -10.13 -44.75 -27.05
CA ASN A 4 -9.69 -44.14 -25.81
C ASN A 4 -8.20 -43.91 -25.84
N ASP A 5 -7.77 -42.65 -25.90
CA ASP A 5 -6.47 -42.21 -25.39
C ASP A 5 -6.57 -40.73 -25.00
N GLU A 6 -5.92 -40.39 -23.89
CA GLU A 6 -5.58 -39.04 -23.42
C GLU A 6 -6.65 -38.19 -22.71
N LEU A 7 -6.82 -38.48 -21.41
CA LEU A 7 -7.04 -37.44 -20.39
C LEU A 7 -6.01 -37.64 -19.28
N LYS A 8 -4.74 -37.35 -19.59
CA LYS A 8 -3.72 -37.14 -18.58
C LYS A 8 -3.88 -35.73 -18.03
N SER A 9 -4.25 -35.69 -16.76
CA SER A 9 -4.13 -34.56 -15.85
C SER A 9 -2.83 -33.78 -16.08
N THR A 10 -2.95 -32.57 -16.61
CA THR A 10 -1.93 -31.52 -16.56
C THR A 10 -2.27 -30.53 -15.47
N VAL A 11 -2.26 -31.00 -14.21
CA VAL A 11 -1.98 -30.13 -13.07
C VAL A 11 -0.48 -30.23 -12.79
N GLY A 12 0.30 -29.41 -13.49
CA GLY A 12 1.74 -29.43 -13.41
C GLY A 12 2.35 -28.14 -13.95
N ALA A 13 2.85 -27.33 -13.01
CA ALA A 13 3.86 -26.28 -13.19
C ALA A 13 3.51 -25.09 -14.10
N ILE A 14 2.81 -24.09 -13.53
CA ILE A 14 3.05 -22.70 -13.92
C ILE A 14 4.32 -22.24 -13.19
N SER A 15 5.47 -22.67 -13.69
CA SER A 15 6.79 -22.17 -13.30
C SER A 15 7.55 -21.98 -14.60
N GLY A 16 7.79 -20.73 -15.00
CA GLY A 16 8.55 -20.51 -16.23
C GLY A 16 8.53 -19.14 -16.89
N ALA A 17 7.88 -18.12 -16.32
CA ALA A 17 8.04 -16.74 -16.82
C ALA A 17 8.39 -15.80 -15.67
N ARG A 18 9.50 -16.09 -14.98
CA ARG A 18 10.15 -15.12 -14.10
C ARG A 18 10.79 -14.07 -14.99
N TRP A 19 10.00 -13.15 -15.53
CA TRP A 19 10.53 -11.88 -15.98
C TRP A 19 11.31 -11.32 -14.80
N LEU A 20 12.63 -11.21 -14.95
CA LEU A 20 13.53 -10.72 -13.91
C LEU A 20 13.14 -9.26 -13.68
N VAL A 21 12.22 -9.02 -12.76
CA VAL A 21 11.88 -7.67 -12.30
C VAL A 21 13.22 -7.01 -11.95
N PRO A 22 13.60 -5.90 -12.62
CA PRO A 22 14.92 -5.33 -12.40
C PRO A 22 15.00 -4.69 -11.01
N GLN A 23 16.19 -4.67 -10.43
CA GLN A 23 16.43 -3.86 -9.23
C GLN A 23 16.25 -2.38 -9.56
N PRO A 24 15.66 -1.56 -8.65
CA PRO A 24 15.30 -1.85 -7.25
C PRO A 24 13.88 -2.41 -7.04
N LEU A 25 13.12 -2.66 -8.11
CA LEU A 25 11.70 -3.03 -7.99
C LEU A 25 11.52 -4.44 -7.40
N HIS A 26 12.45 -5.35 -7.70
CA HIS A 26 12.41 -6.70 -7.13
C HIS A 26 12.50 -6.70 -5.61
N ASP A 27 13.44 -5.94 -5.04
CA ASP A 27 13.60 -5.84 -3.58
C ASP A 27 12.32 -5.29 -2.92
N GLU A 28 11.71 -4.26 -3.50
CA GLU A 28 10.48 -3.68 -2.95
C GLU A 28 9.28 -4.63 -3.03
N LEU A 29 9.15 -5.41 -4.12
CA LEU A 29 8.12 -6.43 -4.23
C LEU A 29 8.30 -7.53 -3.18
N SER A 30 9.53 -8.02 -2.99
CA SER A 30 9.82 -9.04 -1.98
C SER A 30 9.45 -8.57 -0.57
N LEU A 31 9.82 -7.33 -0.22
CA LEU A 31 9.45 -6.75 1.08
C LEU A 31 7.93 -6.60 1.24
N ALA A 32 7.24 -6.24 0.15
CA ALA A 32 5.79 -6.06 0.16
C ALA A 32 5.04 -7.40 0.30
N GLU A 33 5.49 -8.46 -0.36
CA GLU A 33 4.94 -9.81 -0.24
C GLU A 33 5.16 -10.38 1.18
N ASP A 34 6.35 -10.21 1.75
CA ASP A 34 6.63 -10.57 3.14
C ASP A 34 5.71 -9.81 4.11
N TRP A 35 5.42 -8.54 3.82
CA TRP A 35 4.47 -7.76 4.61
C TRP A 35 3.04 -8.31 4.53
N VAL A 36 2.56 -8.71 3.34
CA VAL A 36 1.24 -9.37 3.19
C VAL A 36 1.17 -10.64 4.04
N ALA A 37 2.20 -11.49 3.97
CA ALA A 37 2.24 -12.73 4.74
C ALA A 37 2.22 -12.49 6.26
N GLN A 38 2.93 -11.46 6.74
CA GLN A 38 3.02 -11.16 8.17
C GLN A 38 1.77 -10.47 8.74
N ARG A 39 1.07 -9.64 7.96
CA ARG A 39 -0.06 -8.84 8.48
C ARG A 39 -1.32 -9.67 8.74
N GLU A 40 -1.53 -10.78 8.02
CA GLU A 40 -2.78 -11.54 8.06
C GLU A 40 -3.06 -12.06 9.48
N GLY A 41 -2.06 -12.68 10.11
CA GLY A 41 -2.16 -13.16 11.49
C GLY A 41 -2.31 -12.03 12.54
N LEU A 42 -2.07 -10.77 12.15
CA LEU A 42 -2.21 -9.60 13.02
C LEU A 42 -3.58 -8.96 12.94
N LEU A 43 -4.52 -9.42 12.10
CA LEU A 43 -5.87 -8.86 12.01
C LEU A 43 -6.97 -9.81 12.52
N GLN A 44 -6.72 -11.12 12.57
CA GLN A 44 -7.72 -12.18 12.82
C GLN A 44 -8.58 -12.01 14.08
N ALA A 45 -8.09 -11.36 15.13
CA ALA A 45 -8.79 -11.26 16.42
C ALA A 45 -9.75 -10.05 16.55
N ILE A 46 -9.91 -9.24 15.49
CA ILE A 46 -10.63 -7.96 15.59
C ILE A 46 -12.03 -8.08 15.02
N ASP A 47 -13.04 -7.95 15.88
CA ASP A 47 -14.44 -7.96 15.45
C ASP A 47 -14.85 -6.61 14.82
N LEU A 48 -14.86 -6.58 13.49
CA LEU A 48 -15.37 -5.46 12.69
C LEU A 48 -16.91 -5.47 12.55
N ARG A 49 -17.61 -6.48 13.06
CA ARG A 49 -19.08 -6.60 12.97
C ARG A 49 -19.80 -6.06 14.19
N ALA A 50 -19.09 -5.73 15.26
CA ALA A 50 -19.67 -5.29 16.54
C ALA A 50 -20.56 -4.05 16.45
N THR A 51 -20.28 -3.10 15.55
CA THR A 51 -21.10 -1.87 15.38
C THR A 51 -21.26 -1.50 13.91
N ALA A 52 -22.30 -0.74 13.57
CA ALA A 52 -22.51 -0.20 12.23
C ALA A 52 -21.27 0.55 11.71
N ARG A 53 -20.66 1.39 12.56
CA ARG A 53 -19.45 2.12 12.24
C ARG A 53 -18.27 1.20 11.94
N LYS A 54 -18.05 0.18 12.78
CA LYS A 54 -17.00 -0.83 12.57
C LYS A 54 -17.17 -1.59 11.26
N ARG A 55 -18.41 -1.92 10.90
CA ARG A 55 -18.71 -2.58 9.63
C ARG A 55 -18.32 -1.69 8.45
N VAL A 56 -18.75 -0.42 8.46
CA VAL A 56 -18.49 0.50 7.35
C VAL A 56 -17.01 0.79 7.21
N PHE A 57 -16.35 1.32 8.26
CA PHE A 57 -14.94 1.67 8.11
C PHE A 57 -14.08 0.42 7.92
N GLY A 58 -14.39 -0.68 8.62
CA GLY A 58 -13.65 -1.93 8.53
C GLY A 58 -13.65 -2.49 7.11
N THR A 59 -14.81 -2.48 6.44
CA THR A 59 -14.93 -2.91 5.04
C THR A 59 -14.07 -2.04 4.12
N PHE A 60 -14.05 -0.72 4.31
CA PHE A 60 -13.18 0.16 3.53
C PHE A 60 -11.68 -0.10 3.78
N GLN A 61 -11.29 -0.39 5.01
CA GLN A 61 -9.89 -0.71 5.32
C GLN A 61 -9.49 -2.05 4.71
N LEU A 62 -10.34 -3.08 4.80
CA LEU A 62 -10.10 -4.37 4.14
C LEU A 62 -10.00 -4.20 2.61
N LEU A 63 -10.89 -3.42 2.00
CA LEU A 63 -10.82 -3.10 0.58
C LEU A 63 -9.52 -2.38 0.20
N SER A 64 -8.98 -1.53 1.07
CA SER A 64 -7.65 -0.94 0.87
C SER A 64 -6.55 -2.01 0.89
N LEU A 65 -6.63 -3.01 1.78
CA LEU A 65 -5.69 -4.12 1.80
C LEU A 65 -5.78 -5.00 0.55
N GLU A 66 -7.00 -5.25 0.04
CA GLU A 66 -7.24 -5.96 -1.22
C GLU A 66 -6.66 -5.19 -2.42
N HIS A 67 -6.87 -3.87 -2.50
CA HIS A 67 -6.26 -3.05 -3.55
C HIS A 67 -4.73 -3.07 -3.47
N PHE A 68 -4.12 -3.12 -2.28
CA PHE A 68 -2.67 -3.26 -2.16
C PHE A 68 -2.17 -4.56 -2.81
N GLU A 69 -2.84 -5.69 -2.55
CA GLU A 69 -2.49 -6.97 -3.19
C GLU A 69 -2.69 -6.89 -4.72
N GLY A 70 -3.73 -6.19 -5.17
CA GLY A 70 -3.92 -5.88 -6.59
C GLY A 70 -2.79 -5.06 -7.20
N VAL A 71 -2.23 -4.08 -6.48
CA VAL A 71 -1.02 -3.35 -6.91
C VAL A 71 0.14 -4.32 -7.10
N LEU A 72 0.40 -5.20 -6.13
CA LEU A 72 1.52 -6.16 -6.22
C LEU A 72 1.36 -7.08 -7.42
N ALA A 73 0.16 -7.65 -7.62
CA ALA A 73 -0.12 -8.54 -8.74
C ALA A 73 0.13 -7.85 -10.09
N LEU A 74 -0.35 -6.62 -10.27
CA LEU A 74 -0.15 -5.88 -11.53
C LEU A 74 1.31 -5.48 -11.74
N VAL A 75 2.01 -5.07 -10.69
CA VAL A 75 3.44 -4.70 -10.79
C VAL A 75 4.30 -5.93 -11.13
N SER A 76 3.99 -7.10 -10.57
CA SER A 76 4.69 -8.36 -10.87
C SER A 76 4.54 -8.78 -12.35
N GLU A 77 3.42 -8.43 -12.98
CA GLU A 77 3.16 -8.64 -14.41
C GLU A 77 3.61 -7.45 -15.30
N ALA A 78 4.37 -6.51 -14.75
CA ALA A 78 4.81 -5.27 -15.40
C ALA A 78 3.66 -4.37 -15.92
N ALA A 79 2.43 -4.55 -15.42
CA ALA A 79 1.27 -3.73 -15.73
C ALA A 79 1.24 -2.45 -14.87
N TYR A 80 2.23 -1.57 -15.08
CA TYR A 80 2.49 -0.43 -14.20
C TYR A 80 1.41 0.65 -14.20
N ALA A 81 0.87 1.01 -15.37
CA ALA A 81 -0.18 2.04 -15.44
C ALA A 81 -1.47 1.59 -14.72
N PRO A 82 -1.99 0.37 -14.97
CA PRO A 82 -3.07 -0.17 -14.16
C PRO A 82 -2.75 -0.22 -12.66
N ALA A 83 -1.51 -0.55 -12.28
CA ALA A 83 -1.10 -0.55 -10.87
C ALA A 83 -1.20 0.85 -10.23
N CYS A 84 -0.86 1.92 -10.96
CA CYS A 84 -1.04 3.30 -10.51
C CYS A 84 -2.52 3.63 -10.25
N SER A 85 -3.43 3.18 -11.12
CA SER A 85 -4.87 3.37 -10.94
C SER A 85 -5.41 2.60 -9.72
N ILE A 86 -4.97 1.36 -9.51
CA ILE A 86 -5.34 0.58 -8.32
C ILE A 86 -4.77 1.21 -7.05
N TYR A 87 -3.56 1.78 -7.10
CA TYR A 87 -3.00 2.49 -5.96
C TYR A 87 -3.85 3.71 -5.54
N LYS A 88 -4.43 4.43 -6.51
CA LYS A 88 -5.42 5.48 -6.19
C LYS A 88 -6.67 4.90 -5.53
N ALA A 89 -7.18 3.77 -6.02
CA ALA A 89 -8.33 3.10 -5.41
C ALA A 89 -8.02 2.64 -3.96
N GLN A 90 -6.80 2.18 -3.69
CA GLN A 90 -6.31 1.87 -2.35
C GLN A 90 -6.39 3.09 -1.43
N PHE A 91 -5.90 4.24 -1.90
CA PHE A 91 -5.91 5.51 -1.16
C PHE A 91 -7.32 6.01 -0.87
N ASP A 92 -8.22 5.93 -1.85
CA ASP A 92 -9.60 6.35 -1.68
C ASP A 92 -10.35 5.44 -0.69
N ALA A 93 -10.12 4.13 -0.76
CA ALA A 93 -10.68 3.18 0.20
C ALA A 93 -10.18 3.49 1.63
N PHE A 94 -8.87 3.67 1.80
CA PHE A 94 -8.27 4.02 3.10
C PHE A 94 -8.87 5.30 3.69
N THR A 95 -8.88 6.39 2.93
CA THR A 95 -9.33 7.70 3.40
C THR A 95 -10.82 7.71 3.71
N ARG A 96 -11.66 7.07 2.88
CA ARG A 96 -13.10 6.89 3.18
C ARG A 96 -13.30 6.11 4.47
N GLY A 97 -12.58 5.00 4.65
CA GLY A 97 -12.64 4.22 5.88
C GLY A 97 -12.25 5.07 7.10
N ALA A 98 -11.12 5.74 7.04
CA ALA A 98 -10.66 6.60 8.14
C ALA A 98 -11.68 7.70 8.48
N TRP A 99 -12.33 8.29 7.47
CA TRP A 99 -13.36 9.31 7.67
C TRP A 99 -14.62 8.75 8.32
N TYR A 100 -15.11 7.58 7.89
CA TYR A 100 -16.23 6.91 8.55
C TYR A 100 -15.93 6.52 9.99
N ARG A 101 -14.66 6.27 10.32
CA ARG A 101 -14.26 5.98 11.68
C ARG A 101 -14.21 7.22 12.57
N ARG A 102 -13.62 8.31 12.07
CA ARG A 102 -13.18 9.47 12.87
C ARG A 102 -14.08 10.70 12.77
N CYS A 103 -14.74 10.89 11.63
CA CYS A 103 -15.40 12.16 11.29
C CYS A 103 -16.92 11.99 11.09
N ALA A 104 -17.35 10.86 10.52
CA ALA A 104 -18.77 10.67 10.19
C ALA A 104 -19.66 10.68 11.44
N THR A 105 -20.86 11.24 11.33
CA THR A 105 -21.91 11.08 12.35
C THR A 105 -22.53 9.68 12.27
N ASP A 106 -23.18 9.23 13.34
CA ASP A 106 -23.89 7.95 13.33
C ASP A 106 -25.00 7.91 12.26
N ALA A 107 -25.66 9.05 12.02
CA ALA A 107 -26.66 9.18 10.95
C ALA A 107 -26.04 8.96 9.55
N GLN A 108 -24.83 9.49 9.30
CA GLN A 108 -24.13 9.27 8.03
C GLN A 108 -23.69 7.81 7.84
N VAL A 109 -23.24 7.16 8.92
CA VAL A 109 -22.88 5.74 8.91
C VAL A 109 -24.10 4.88 8.58
N LEU A 110 -25.24 5.12 9.25
CA LEU A 110 -26.48 4.38 9.02
C LEU A 110 -27.07 4.66 7.64
N GLY A 111 -27.03 5.91 7.19
CA GLY A 111 -27.48 6.30 5.85
C GLY A 111 -26.68 5.62 4.75
N PHE A 112 -25.36 5.44 4.91
CA PHE A 112 -24.55 4.66 3.98
C PHE A 112 -24.98 3.19 3.92
N LEU A 113 -25.17 2.55 5.08
CA LEU A 113 -25.60 1.14 5.14
C LEU A 113 -26.99 0.91 4.52
N ARG A 114 -27.86 1.92 4.53
CA ARG A 114 -29.19 1.87 3.93
C ARG A 114 -29.22 2.31 2.47
N ALA A 115 -28.07 2.63 1.88
CA ALA A 115 -27.94 3.22 0.54
C ALA A 115 -28.70 4.56 0.37
N GLU A 116 -28.98 5.26 1.47
CA GLU A 116 -29.63 6.58 1.50
C GLU A 116 -28.61 7.71 1.32
N GLN A 117 -27.34 7.45 1.68
CA GLN A 117 -26.26 8.42 1.58
C GLN A 117 -25.03 7.83 0.90
N ARG A 118 -24.40 8.62 0.03
CA ARG A 118 -23.09 8.32 -0.55
C ARG A 118 -21.98 8.86 0.35
N PRO A 119 -20.75 8.33 0.25
CA PRO A 119 -19.59 8.98 0.87
C PRO A 119 -19.46 10.44 0.39
N PRO A 120 -18.98 11.36 1.24
CA PRO A 120 -18.75 12.74 0.81
C PRO A 120 -17.73 12.82 -0.33
N PRO A 121 -17.69 13.96 -1.05
CA PRO A 121 -16.62 14.23 -2.01
C PRO A 121 -15.24 14.12 -1.36
N SER A 122 -14.23 13.70 -2.14
CA SER A 122 -12.86 13.51 -1.66
C SER A 122 -12.26 14.77 -1.02
N THR A 123 -12.62 15.95 -1.51
CA THR A 123 -12.20 17.24 -0.95
C THR A 123 -12.74 17.47 0.48
N ALA A 124 -13.97 17.06 0.76
CA ALA A 124 -14.55 17.14 2.10
C ALA A 124 -13.89 16.13 3.04
N ILE A 125 -13.71 14.88 2.58
CA ILE A 125 -13.01 13.83 3.33
C ILE A 125 -11.59 14.30 3.71
N ALA A 126 -10.86 14.83 2.74
CA ALA A 126 -9.51 15.33 2.92
C ALA A 126 -9.40 16.45 3.96
N ARG A 127 -10.32 17.43 3.91
CA ARG A 127 -10.41 18.51 4.90
C ARG A 127 -10.66 17.95 6.29
N ASP A 128 -11.72 17.16 6.46
CA ASP A 128 -12.18 16.66 7.75
C ASP A 128 -11.12 15.76 8.40
N LEU A 129 -10.49 14.87 7.63
CA LEU A 129 -9.37 14.05 8.11
C LEU A 129 -8.17 14.91 8.52
N GLY A 130 -7.91 15.99 7.78
CA GLY A 130 -6.90 16.98 8.11
C GLY A 130 -7.15 17.76 9.40
N GLU A 131 -8.36 17.70 9.96
CA GLU A 131 -8.72 18.30 11.25
C GLU A 131 -8.80 17.24 12.36
N SER A 132 -9.00 15.96 12.00
CA SER A 132 -9.07 14.83 12.94
C SER A 132 -7.75 14.43 13.63
N GLY A 133 -6.64 15.06 13.26
CA GLY A 133 -5.30 14.70 13.72
C GLY A 133 -4.73 13.39 13.14
N LEU A 134 -5.44 12.73 12.21
CA LEU A 134 -4.98 11.48 11.56
C LEU A 134 -3.58 11.64 10.94
N TRP A 135 -3.33 12.78 10.30
CA TRP A 135 -2.07 13.06 9.62
C TRP A 135 -0.99 13.65 10.55
N GLY A 136 -1.28 13.86 11.83
CA GLY A 136 -0.34 14.50 12.75
C GLY A 136 -0.14 15.98 12.43
N ASP A 137 1.06 16.36 12.00
CA ASP A 137 1.47 17.75 11.82
C ASP A 137 1.01 18.38 10.47
N ARG A 138 1.18 19.70 10.36
CA ARG A 138 0.81 20.47 9.16
C ARG A 138 1.60 20.03 7.92
N ALA A 139 2.84 19.60 8.08
CA ALA A 139 3.70 19.18 6.98
C ALA A 139 3.19 17.88 6.35
N THR A 140 2.84 16.91 7.19
CA THR A 140 2.27 15.63 6.78
C THR A 140 0.89 15.80 6.14
N LYS A 141 0.06 16.70 6.67
CA LYS A 141 -1.20 17.10 6.04
C LYS A 141 -0.97 17.65 4.62
N SER A 142 -0.04 18.59 4.45
CA SER A 142 0.29 19.18 3.15
C SER A 142 0.81 18.13 2.16
N ALA A 143 1.71 17.26 2.62
CA ALA A 143 2.24 16.15 1.83
C ALA A 143 1.12 15.23 1.33
N MET A 144 0.14 14.90 2.18
CA MET A 144 -0.97 14.05 1.76
C MET A 144 -1.92 14.71 0.77
N MET A 145 -2.14 16.02 0.87
CA MET A 145 -2.95 16.75 -0.12
C MET A 145 -2.25 16.81 -1.47
N ALA A 146 -0.96 17.13 -1.49
CA ALA A 146 -0.16 17.11 -2.71
C ALA A 146 -0.12 15.71 -3.33
N PHE A 147 0.00 14.68 -2.49
CA PHE A 147 -0.02 13.29 -2.91
C PHE A 147 -1.34 12.90 -3.58
N HIS A 148 -2.48 13.23 -2.98
CA HIS A 148 -3.79 12.94 -3.57
C HIS A 148 -3.97 13.62 -4.93
N THR A 149 -3.56 14.88 -5.08
CA THR A 149 -3.61 15.60 -6.37
C THR A 149 -2.73 14.92 -7.42
N ASN A 150 -1.48 14.59 -7.07
CA ASN A 150 -0.56 13.92 -7.97
C ASN A 150 -1.07 12.53 -8.39
N LEU A 151 -1.78 11.84 -7.50
CA LEU A 151 -2.38 10.55 -7.84
C LEU A 151 -3.45 10.65 -8.93
N CYS A 152 -4.27 11.70 -8.92
CA CYS A 152 -5.25 11.92 -9.99
C CYS A 152 -4.57 12.07 -11.36
N ASP A 153 -3.40 12.73 -11.41
CA ASP A 153 -2.65 12.96 -12.65
C ASP A 153 -1.98 11.70 -13.22
N VAL A 154 -1.77 10.65 -12.41
CA VAL A 154 -1.12 9.39 -12.84
C VAL A 154 -2.07 8.19 -12.88
N SER A 155 -3.35 8.36 -12.52
CA SER A 155 -4.35 7.28 -12.47
C SER A 155 -5.46 7.39 -13.52
N HIS A 156 -5.61 8.56 -14.15
CA HIS A 156 -6.64 8.86 -15.14
C HIS A 156 -6.09 9.24 -16.53
N GLY A 157 -4.83 8.94 -16.83
CA GLY A 157 -4.21 9.43 -18.06
C GLY A 157 -3.97 10.94 -18.01
N GLY A 158 -3.63 11.47 -16.83
CA GLY A 158 -3.35 12.89 -16.66
C GLY A 158 -2.12 13.33 -17.45
N ARG A 159 -1.94 14.65 -17.55
CA ARG A 159 -0.93 15.26 -18.42
C ARG A 159 0.47 14.68 -18.21
N GLN A 160 0.85 14.40 -16.97
CA GLN A 160 2.17 13.86 -16.66
C GLN A 160 2.35 12.45 -17.22
N GLU A 161 1.37 11.56 -17.04
CA GLU A 161 1.40 10.20 -17.56
C GLU A 161 1.53 10.18 -19.09
N VAL A 162 0.74 11.02 -19.77
CA VAL A 162 0.74 11.12 -21.24
C VAL A 162 2.06 11.72 -21.76
N LEU A 163 2.54 12.81 -21.16
CA LEU A 163 3.77 13.47 -21.60
C LEU A 163 5.02 12.60 -21.37
N THR A 164 5.05 11.81 -20.29
CA THR A 164 6.14 10.87 -20.06
C THR A 164 6.21 9.82 -21.17
N ARG A 165 5.06 9.29 -21.60
CA ARG A 165 5.00 8.32 -22.71
C ARG A 165 5.38 8.94 -24.06
N ILE A 166 4.99 10.18 -24.33
CA ILE A 166 5.33 10.89 -25.59
C ILE A 166 6.84 11.17 -25.68
N LYS A 167 7.48 11.48 -24.56
CA LYS A 167 8.92 11.83 -24.52
C LYS A 167 9.84 10.62 -24.45
N ALA A 168 9.30 9.42 -24.29
CA ALA A 168 10.10 8.22 -24.21
C ALA A 168 10.64 7.89 -25.61
N ASP A 169 11.97 7.86 -25.73
CA ASP A 169 12.69 7.54 -26.98
C ASP A 169 12.43 6.08 -27.43
N ARG A 170 11.87 5.28 -26.52
CA ARG A 170 11.33 3.93 -26.72
C ARG A 170 10.09 3.76 -25.85
N PHE A 171 9.13 2.96 -26.28
CA PHE A 171 8.00 2.51 -25.45
C PHE A 171 8.43 1.46 -24.41
N ASP A 172 9.63 1.57 -23.84
CA ASP A 172 10.06 0.71 -22.75
C ASP A 172 9.84 1.40 -21.38
N ASP A 173 9.26 0.65 -20.44
CA ASP A 173 8.91 1.15 -19.12
C ASP A 173 10.09 1.13 -18.14
N ALA A 174 11.31 0.86 -18.62
CA ALA A 174 12.50 0.72 -17.78
C ALA A 174 12.79 2.00 -16.96
N HIS A 175 12.53 3.17 -17.55
CA HIS A 175 12.67 4.46 -16.89
C HIS A 175 11.66 4.68 -15.73
N LEU A 176 10.56 3.91 -15.69
CA LEU A 176 9.54 3.98 -14.65
C LEU A 176 9.92 3.15 -13.41
N LEU A 177 10.79 2.15 -13.53
CA LEU A 177 11.07 1.17 -12.47
C LEU A 177 11.43 1.79 -11.11
N PRO A 178 12.26 2.85 -10.99
CA PRO A 178 12.51 3.49 -9.71
C PRO A 178 11.26 4.17 -9.10
N ASN A 179 10.36 4.66 -9.93
CA ASN A 179 9.10 5.26 -9.48
C ASN A 179 8.08 4.20 -9.10
N ILE A 180 8.04 3.07 -9.82
CA ILE A 180 7.20 1.92 -9.46
C ILE A 180 7.67 1.30 -8.14
N ALA A 181 8.97 1.21 -7.89
CA ALA A 181 9.51 0.75 -6.61
C ALA A 181 9.04 1.65 -5.45
N LYS A 182 9.07 2.99 -5.64
CA LYS A 182 8.51 3.94 -4.67
C LYS A 182 7.01 3.77 -4.49
N LEU A 183 6.27 3.47 -5.56
CA LEU A 183 4.83 3.22 -5.51
C LEU A 183 4.52 1.99 -4.65
N VAL A 184 5.21 0.86 -4.89
CA VAL A 184 5.06 -0.37 -4.08
C VAL A 184 5.32 -0.08 -2.60
N ARG A 185 6.41 0.62 -2.27
CA ARG A 185 6.70 1.04 -0.90
C ARG A 185 5.61 1.93 -0.30
N SER A 186 5.08 2.87 -1.07
CA SER A 186 4.01 3.77 -0.64
C SER A 186 2.68 3.03 -0.40
N ALA A 187 2.40 2.03 -1.25
CA ALA A 187 1.26 1.13 -1.14
C ALA A 187 1.37 0.24 0.10
N ALA A 188 2.57 -0.26 0.41
CA ALA A 188 2.84 -1.02 1.63
C ALA A 188 2.63 -0.15 2.88
N TYR A 189 3.18 1.07 2.89
CA TYR A 189 2.98 2.01 4.00
C TYR A 189 1.50 2.36 4.23
N LEU A 190 0.75 2.60 3.14
CA LEU A 190 -0.68 2.87 3.23
C LEU A 190 -1.46 1.66 3.79
N SER A 191 -1.08 0.44 3.42
CA SER A 191 -1.67 -0.78 4.00
C SER A 191 -1.35 -0.93 5.49
N LEU A 192 -0.17 -0.51 5.96
CA LEU A 192 0.12 -0.40 7.39
C LEU A 192 -0.85 0.57 8.08
N LEU A 193 -1.11 1.74 7.50
CA LEU A 193 -2.07 2.68 8.08
C LEU A 193 -3.48 2.08 8.15
N ALA A 194 -3.91 1.36 7.12
CA ALA A 194 -5.19 0.64 7.13
C ALA A 194 -5.27 -0.40 8.26
N CYS A 195 -4.22 -1.22 8.43
CA CYS A 195 -4.12 -2.16 9.54
C CYS A 195 -4.17 -1.45 10.90
N ARG A 196 -3.51 -0.30 11.05
CA ARG A 196 -3.55 0.49 12.29
C ARG A 196 -4.97 0.93 12.62
N GLU A 197 -5.72 1.41 11.63
CA GLU A 197 -7.13 1.82 11.86
C GLU A 197 -7.98 0.64 12.35
N ILE A 198 -7.76 -0.57 11.81
CA ILE A 198 -8.43 -1.79 12.23
C ILE A 198 -8.02 -2.17 13.67
N VAL A 199 -6.73 -2.29 13.95
CA VAL A 199 -6.19 -2.69 15.28
C VAL A 199 -6.57 -1.72 16.39
N ASP A 200 -6.47 -0.42 16.12
CA ASP A 200 -6.82 0.63 17.07
C ASP A 200 -8.32 0.59 17.42
N SER A 201 -9.18 0.15 16.50
CA SER A 201 -10.61 -0.03 16.78
C SER A 201 -10.94 -1.17 17.76
N GLY A 202 -10.01 -2.13 17.87
CA GLY A 202 -10.05 -3.21 18.86
C GLY A 202 -9.47 -2.81 20.21
N LYS A 203 -8.89 -1.61 20.33
CA LYS A 203 -8.16 -1.13 21.52
C LYS A 203 -7.07 -2.11 21.99
N ASN A 204 -6.42 -2.80 21.04
CA ASN A 204 -5.42 -3.81 21.34
C ASN A 204 -4.00 -3.26 21.16
N GLU A 205 -3.47 -2.62 22.20
CA GLU A 205 -2.15 -1.98 22.18
C GLU A 205 -1.02 -2.98 21.91
N ARG A 206 -1.11 -4.19 22.46
CA ARG A 206 -0.13 -5.26 22.20
C ARG A 206 -0.07 -5.61 20.71
N GLN A 207 -1.22 -5.73 20.06
CA GLN A 207 -1.32 -6.01 18.63
C GLN A 207 -0.83 -4.82 17.79
N MET A 208 -1.07 -3.58 18.24
CA MET A 208 -0.54 -2.37 17.60
C MET A 208 1.00 -2.33 17.63
N ILE A 209 1.61 -2.70 18.76
CA ILE A 209 3.07 -2.81 18.90
C ILE A 209 3.60 -3.89 17.96
N ARG A 210 2.96 -5.07 17.91
CA ARG A 210 3.37 -6.16 17.01
C ARG A 210 3.29 -5.74 15.53
N LEU A 211 2.21 -5.05 15.14
CA LEU A 211 2.01 -4.52 13.79
C LEU A 211 3.13 -3.57 13.37
N ARG A 212 3.44 -2.59 14.24
CA ARG A 212 4.53 -1.64 13.99
C ARG A 212 5.86 -2.37 13.86
N ASN A 213 6.18 -3.26 14.79
CA ASN A 213 7.47 -3.96 14.81
C ASN A 213 7.65 -4.87 13.59
N ALA A 214 6.59 -5.56 13.14
CA ALA A 214 6.61 -6.38 11.93
C ALA A 214 6.93 -5.55 10.68
N PHE A 215 6.26 -4.40 10.50
CA PHE A 215 6.53 -3.52 9.37
C PHE A 215 7.93 -2.89 9.44
N GLU A 216 8.36 -2.44 10.62
CA GLU A 216 9.69 -1.87 10.81
C GLU A 216 10.79 -2.90 10.55
N ALA A 217 10.60 -4.17 10.90
CA ALA A 217 11.58 -5.22 10.63
C ALA A 217 11.87 -5.38 9.12
N LEU A 218 10.90 -5.07 8.26
CA LEU A 218 11.03 -5.12 6.80
C LEU A 218 11.57 -3.81 6.22
N TYR A 219 11.02 -2.67 6.64
CA TYR A 219 11.24 -1.39 5.96
C TYR A 219 12.24 -0.45 6.66
N ARG A 220 12.67 -0.76 7.88
CA ARG A 220 13.69 0.04 8.58
C ARG A 220 15.06 -0.27 7.98
N PRO A 221 15.82 0.73 7.52
CA PRO A 221 17.17 0.48 7.02
C PRO A 221 18.02 -0.14 8.13
N ALA A 222 18.77 -1.19 7.79
CA ALA A 222 19.74 -1.78 8.71
C ALA A 222 20.65 -0.66 9.26
N PRO A 223 20.97 -0.64 10.56
CA PRO A 223 21.86 0.36 11.10
C PRO A 223 23.15 0.35 10.29
N LYS A 224 23.56 1.52 9.77
CA LYS A 224 24.83 1.66 9.07
C LYS A 224 25.90 1.06 9.97
N ARG A 225 26.57 -0.02 9.52
CA ARG A 225 27.78 -0.50 10.18
C ARG A 225 28.70 0.72 10.27
N GLN A 226 28.93 1.22 11.49
CA GLN A 226 30.02 2.16 11.70
C GLN A 226 31.25 1.45 11.17
N SER A 227 31.85 1.98 10.10
CA SER A 227 33.16 1.51 9.70
C SER A 227 34.03 1.71 10.94
N ARG A 228 34.50 0.60 11.52
CA ARG A 228 35.63 0.68 12.45
C ARG A 228 36.70 1.43 11.66
N ARG A 229 36.95 2.69 12.02
CA ARG A 229 38.14 3.39 11.56
C ARG A 229 39.28 2.46 11.92
N SER A 230 39.92 1.88 10.90
CA SER A 230 41.23 1.28 11.08
C SER A 230 42.09 2.32 11.79
N PRO A 231 42.87 1.96 12.82
CA PRO A 231 43.87 2.85 13.36
C PRO A 231 44.67 3.43 12.19
N SER A 232 44.75 4.76 12.14
CA SER A 232 45.58 5.45 11.17
C SER A 232 47.00 4.89 11.25
N ALA A 233 47.61 4.59 10.11
CA ALA A 233 49.02 4.19 10.00
C ALA A 233 49.99 5.25 10.61
N LEU A 234 49.50 6.44 10.97
CA LEU A 234 50.28 7.42 11.74
C LEU A 234 50.48 7.07 13.23
N ALA A 235 49.71 6.13 13.79
CA ALA A 235 49.87 5.72 15.19
C ALA A 235 50.95 4.64 15.41
N GLU A 236 51.36 3.94 14.35
CA GLU A 236 52.44 2.94 14.39
C GLU A 236 53.83 3.55 14.06
N ALA A 237 53.89 4.82 13.66
CA ALA A 237 55.14 5.52 13.34
C ALA A 237 55.70 6.37 14.50
N LEU A 238 55.07 6.32 15.68
CA LEU A 238 55.47 7.09 16.87
C LEU A 238 55.56 6.24 18.16
N ALA A 239 55.73 4.92 18.03
CA ALA A 239 56.10 4.01 19.12
C ALA A 239 57.46 3.36 18.78
#